data_AF-A0A7V6SKH7-F1
#
_entry.id   AF-A0A7V6SKH7-F1
#
_cell.length_a   1.000
_cell.length_b   1.000
_cell.length_c   1.000
_cell.angle_alpha   90.00
_cell.angle_beta   90.00
_cell.angle_gamma   90.00
#
_symmetry.space_group_name_H-M   'P 1'
#
loop_
_entity.id
_entity.type
_entity.pdbx_description
1 polymer ?
#
loop_
_entity_poly.entity_id
_entity_poly.type
_entity_poly.pdbx_seq_one_letter_code
_entity_poly.pdbx_strand_id
1 'polypeptide(L)' 'SPLVLDAADEVVFLSEDAKPLIRGTHRDLMERAREGDPLAREYYAVVTRRELEEDHEAPSR' A
#
# COMPACT_ATOMS: atom_id res chain seq x y z
N SER A 1 9.04 -2.31 0.83
CA SER A 1 8.93 -3.45 1.75
C SER A 1 7.63 -3.39 2.54
N PRO A 2 6.68 -4.29 2.25
CA PRO A 2 5.40 -4.46 2.94
C PRO A 2 5.51 -4.62 4.45
N LEU A 3 6.60 -5.25 4.94
CA LEU A 3 6.86 -5.42 6.37
C LEU A 3 6.95 -4.08 7.13
N VAL A 4 7.38 -3.01 6.46
CA VAL A 4 7.43 -1.67 7.05
C VAL A 4 6.03 -1.08 7.18
N LEU A 5 5.10 -1.41 6.27
CA LEU A 5 3.74 -0.91 6.30
C LEU A 5 2.92 -1.54 7.43
N ASP A 6 3.16 -2.83 7.71
CA ASP A 6 2.53 -3.54 8.84
C ASP A 6 2.96 -2.98 10.21
N ALA A 7 4.20 -2.49 10.31
CA ALA A 7 4.72 -1.90 11.54
C ALA A 7 4.43 -0.40 11.68
N ALA A 8 3.87 0.24 10.65
CA ALA A 8 3.62 1.68 10.65
C ALA A 8 2.35 2.02 11.43
N ASP A 9 2.46 2.97 12.36
CA ASP A 9 1.31 3.50 13.11
C ASP A 9 0.32 4.26 12.20
N GLU A 10 0.83 4.87 11.11
CA GLU A 10 0.02 5.57 10.12
C GLU A 10 0.66 5.47 8.72
N VAL A 11 -0.20 5.23 7.72
CA VAL A 11 0.12 5.26 6.29
C VAL A 11 -0.70 6.36 5.66
N VAL A 12 -0.05 7.19 4.83
CA VAL A 12 -0.70 8.25 4.05
C VAL A 12 -0.48 7.97 2.58
N PHE A 13 -1.56 7.73 1.83
CA PHE A 13 -1.51 7.62 0.39
C PHE A 13 -1.66 9.00 -0.24
N LEU A 14 -0.70 9.36 -1.08
CA LEU A 14 -0.61 10.67 -1.71
C LEU A 14 -1.03 10.60 -3.18
N SER A 15 -1.61 11.69 -3.67
CA SER A 15 -1.75 11.93 -5.10
C SER A 15 -0.39 12.18 -5.75
N GLU A 16 -0.35 12.20 -7.07
CA GLU A 16 0.85 12.56 -7.84
C GLU A 16 1.38 13.98 -7.49
N ASP A 17 0.50 14.90 -7.10
CA ASP A 17 0.85 16.25 -6.61
C ASP A 17 1.30 16.27 -5.14
N ALA A 18 1.62 15.11 -4.55
CA ALA A 18 2.00 14.94 -3.15
C ALA A 18 0.94 15.41 -2.13
N LYS A 19 -0.35 15.35 -2.48
CA LYS A 19 -1.45 15.70 -1.56
C LYS A 19 -2.04 14.45 -0.89
N PRO A 20 -2.36 14.48 0.42
CA PRO A 20 -3.02 13.36 1.09
C PRO A 20 -4.40 13.05 0.48
N LEU A 21 -4.60 11.80 0.07
CA LEU A 21 -5.89 11.29 -0.42
C LEU A 21 -6.62 10.51 0.67
N ILE A 22 -5.91 9.62 1.35
CA ILE A 22 -6.45 8.71 2.37
C ILE A 22 -5.34 8.37 3.39
N ARG A 23 -5.74 8.18 4.65
CA ARG A 23 -4.85 7.81 5.76
C ARG A 23 -5.48 6.75 6.65
N GLY A 24 -4.65 6.00 7.34
CA GLY A 24 -5.03 4.96 8.31
C GLY A 24 -3.85 4.02 8.55
N THR A 25 -4.07 2.94 9.30
CA THR A 25 -3.07 1.85 9.35
C THR A 25 -3.08 1.07 8.03
N HIS A 26 -2.02 0.31 7.76
CA HIS A 26 -2.01 -0.57 6.59
C HIS A 26 -3.22 -1.52 6.58
N ARG A 27 -3.49 -2.17 7.72
CA ARG A 27 -4.61 -3.11 7.88
C ARG A 27 -5.96 -2.44 7.57
N ASP A 28 -6.22 -1.25 8.10
CA ASP A 28 -7.50 -0.57 7.90
C ASP A 28 -7.71 -0.19 6.42
N LEU A 29 -6.63 0.21 5.73
CA LEU A 29 -6.70 0.51 4.30
C LEU A 29 -6.99 -0.75 3.48
N MET A 30 -6.41 -1.89 3.84
CA MET A 30 -6.69 -3.18 3.19
C MET A 30 -8.14 -3.63 3.42
N GLU A 31 -8.67 -3.45 4.64
CA GLU A 31 -10.08 -3.72 4.96
C GLU A 31 -11.02 -2.84 4.13
N ARG A 32 -10.77 -1.53 4.08
CA ARG A 32 -11.56 -0.59 3.26
C ARG A 32 -11.53 -0.92 1.78
N ALA A 33 -10.39 -1.39 1.26
CA ALA A 33 -10.29 -1.82 -0.14
C ALA A 33 -11.21 -3.02 -0.43
N ARG A 34 -11.32 -3.96 0.52
CA ARG A 34 -12.23 -5.12 0.45
C ARG A 34 -13.69 -4.69 0.52
N GLU A 35 -14.01 -3.68 1.34
CA GLU A 35 -15.35 -3.08 1.42
C GLU A 35 -15.73 -2.26 0.18
N GLY A 36 -14.75 -1.89 -0.65
CA GLY A 36 -14.97 -1.26 -1.94
C GLY A 36 -14.65 0.23 -2.00
N ASP A 37 -13.95 0.77 -0.99
CA ASP A 37 -13.45 2.14 -1.02
C ASP A 37 -12.53 2.34 -2.24
N PRO A 38 -12.85 3.27 -3.16
CA PRO A 38 -12.07 3.47 -4.39
C PRO A 38 -10.61 3.85 -4.13
N LEU A 39 -10.34 4.74 -3.17
CA LEU A 39 -8.98 5.21 -2.86
C LEU A 39 -8.17 4.11 -2.18
N ALA A 40 -8.82 3.31 -1.32
CA ALA A 40 -8.18 2.15 -0.72
C ALA A 40 -7.83 1.06 -1.75
N ARG A 41 -8.64 0.90 -2.80
CA ARG A 41 -8.33 -0.01 -3.93
C ARG A 41 -7.16 0.47 -4.77
N GLU A 42 -7.02 1.78 -4.97
CA GLU A 42 -5.83 2.35 -5.63
C GLU A 42 -4.57 2.11 -4.80
N TYR A 43 -4.65 2.34 -3.49
CA TYR A 43 -3.59 2.00 -2.54
C TYR A 43 -3.21 0.51 -2.63
N TYR A 44 -4.19 -0.39 -2.56
CA TYR A 44 -3.99 -1.85 -2.69
C TYR A 44 -3.23 -2.20 -3.97
N ALA A 45 -3.63 -1.64 -5.11
CA ALA A 45 -2.99 -1.92 -6.40
C ALA A 45 -1.51 -1.52 -6.42
N VAL A 46 -1.13 -0.42 -5.76
CA VAL A 46 0.27 0.02 -5.64
C VAL A 46 1.07 -0.93 -4.76
N VAL A 47 0.53 -1.32 -3.61
CA VAL A 47 1.21 -2.23 -2.67
C VAL A 47 1.42 -3.60 -3.30
N THR A 48 0.38 -4.21 -3.88
CA THR A 48 0.49 -5.53 -4.50
C THR A 48 1.41 -5.54 -5.73
N ARG A 49 1.44 -4.45 -6.53
CA ARG A 49 2.42 -4.32 -7.61
C ARG A 49 3.85 -4.38 -7.05
N ARG A 50 4.12 -3.65 -5.97
CA ARG A 50 5.44 -3.63 -5.31
C ARG A 50 5.81 -4.99 -4.72
N GLU A 51 4.86 -5.74 -4.16
CA GLU A 51 5.09 -7.11 -3.67
C GLU A 51 5.58 -8.04 -4.78
N LEU A 52 4.92 -8.01 -5.94
CA LEU A 52 5.31 -8.84 -7.08
C LEU A 52 6.69 -8.45 -7.62
N GLU A 53 7.03 -7.17 -7.64
CA GLU A 53 8.36 -6.68 -8.05
C GLU A 53 9.46 -7.10 -7.06
N GLU A 54 9.20 -7.00 -5.75
CA GLU A 54 10.16 -7.40 -4.70
C GLU A 54 10.42 -8.93 -4.70
N ASP A 55 9.42 -9.77 -5.03
CA ASP A 55 9.59 -11.24 -5.16
C ASP A 55 10.44 -11.65 -6.39
N HIS A 56 10.46 -10.82 -7.44
CA HIS A 56 11.26 -11.07 -8.65
C HIS A 56 12.73 -10.64 -8.53
N GLU A 57 13.10 -9.95 -7.45
CA GLU A 57 14.46 -9.51 -7.16
C GLU A 57 15.14 -10.44 -6.12
N ALA A 58 14.93 -11.75 -6.24
CA ALA A 58 15.77 -12.75 -5.56
C ALA A 58 17.16 -12.82 -6.23
N PRO A 59 18.26 -12.95 -5.45
CA PRO A 59 19.58 -12.55 -5.90
C PRO A 59 20.14 -13.48 -6.97
N SER A 60 20.54 -12.92 -8.11
CA SER A 60 21.60 -13.51 -8.94
C SER A 60 22.85 -13.65 -8.06
N ARG A 61 23.18 -14.88 -7.69
CA ARG A 61 24.41 -15.26 -6.99
C ARG A 61 25.39 -15.90 -7.97
#